data_AF-A0A764L1N2-F1
#
_entry.id   AF-A0A764L1N2-F1
#
_cell.length_a   1.000
_cell.length_b   1.000
_cell.length_c   1.000
_cell.angle_alpha   90.00
_cell.angle_beta   90.00
_cell.angle_gamma   90.00
#
_symmetry.space_group_name_H-M   'P 1'
#
loop_
_entity.id
_entity.type
_entity.pdbx_description
1 polymer ?
#
loop_
_entity_poly.entity_id
_entity_poly.type
_entity_poly.pdbx_seq_one_letter_code
_entity_poly.pdbx_strand_id
1 'polypeptide(L)' 'HDAFDMGAFGLDENLTIRISGGVSRSPVVDNLFWQRNGQQLHLPHDKSLWPTEQYVGWHRKQIFKA' A
#
# COMPACT_ATOMS: atom_id res chain seq x y z
N HIS A 1 1.50 -9.96 3.34
CA HIS A 1 0.52 -9.78 4.43
C HIS A 1 1.17 -8.96 5.53
N ASP A 2 2.14 -9.52 6.26
CA ASP A 2 2.82 -8.86 7.39
C ASP A 2 3.34 -7.44 7.10
N ALA A 3 3.92 -7.20 5.93
CA ALA A 3 4.40 -5.87 5.55
C ALA A 3 3.28 -4.80 5.51
N PHE A 4 2.05 -5.19 5.14
CA PHE A 4 0.89 -4.30 5.17
C PHE A 4 0.43 -4.04 6.61
N ASP A 5 0.37 -5.09 7.43
CA ASP A 5 -0.07 -5.02 8.83
C ASP A 5 0.92 -4.25 9.71
N MET A 6 2.21 -4.30 9.37
CA MET A 6 3.27 -3.52 10.02
C MET A 6 3.39 -2.08 9.51
N GLY A 7 2.59 -1.69 8.50
CA GLY A 7 2.59 -0.35 7.95
C GLY A 7 3.75 -0.03 6.99
N ALA A 8 4.45 -1.06 6.49
CA ALA A 8 5.56 -0.89 5.55
C ALA A 8 5.07 -0.40 4.17
N PHE A 9 3.82 -0.69 3.82
CA PHE A 9 3.14 -0.07 2.68
C PHE A 9 1.65 0.10 2.96
N GLY A 10 1.02 0.99 2.21
CA GLY A 10 -0.40 1.29 2.28
C GLY A 10 -0.94 1.77 0.94
N LEU A 11 -2.21 2.22 0.94
CA LEU A 11 -2.87 2.83 -0.21
C LEU A 11 -3.24 4.28 0.11
N ASP A 12 -3.18 5.16 -0.88
CA ASP A 12 -3.80 6.48 -0.79
C ASP A 12 -5.26 6.48 -1.26
N GLU A 13 -5.85 7.68 -1.29
CA GLU A 13 -7.26 7.94 -1.63
C GLU A 13 -7.61 7.52 -3.05
N ASN A 14 -6.60 7.46 -3.92
CA ASN A 14 -6.73 7.06 -5.32
C ASN A 14 -6.38 5.58 -5.52
N LEU A 15 -6.30 4.79 -4.44
CA LEU A 15 -5.85 3.40 -4.46
C LEU A 15 -4.45 3.21 -5.07
N THR A 16 -3.60 4.24 -4.94
CA THR A 16 -2.19 4.16 -5.35
C THR A 16 -1.34 3.59 -4.22
N ILE A 17 -0.43 2.69 -4.56
CA ILE A 17 0.48 2.03 -3.62
C ILE A 17 1.49 3.05 -3.08
N ARG A 18 1.66 3.11 -1.76
CA ARG A 18 2.65 3.94 -1.08
C ARG A 18 3.53 3.09 -0.19
N ILE A 19 4.85 3.25 -0.30
CA ILE A 19 5.83 2.55 0.53
C ILE A 19 6.31 3.50 1.63
N SER A 20 6.37 3.01 2.87
CA SER A 20 6.85 3.76 4.03
C SER A 20 8.34 4.11 3.87
N GLY A 21 8.73 5.31 4.30
CA GLY A 21 10.13 5.75 4.28
C GLY A 21 11.08 4.86 5.09
N GLY A 22 10.56 4.14 6.09
CA GLY A 22 11.34 3.22 6.93
C GLY A 22 11.69 1.87 6.27
N VAL A 23 11.19 1.60 5.06
CA VAL A 23 11.48 0.35 4.33
C VAL A 23 12.86 0.40 3.71
N SER A 24 13.64 -0.67 3.91
CA SER A 24 14.99 -0.83 3.33
C SER A 24 15.02 -0.63 1.82
N ARG A 25 16.16 -0.19 1.29
CA ARG A 25 16.44 0.02 -0.14
C ARG A 25 17.38 -1.03 -0.74
N SER A 26 17.53 -2.18 -0.09
CA SER A 26 18.33 -3.27 -0.65
C SER A 26 17.76 -3.70 -2.02
N PRO A 27 18.57 -4.20 -2.97
CA PRO A 27 18.09 -4.51 -4.32
C PRO A 27 16.87 -5.44 -4.37
N VAL A 28 16.80 -6.42 -3.45
CA VAL A 28 15.65 -7.32 -3.34
C VAL A 28 14.40 -6.60 -2.87
N VAL A 29 14.52 -5.73 -1.86
CA VAL A 29 13.39 -4.96 -1.33
C VAL A 29 12.93 -3.90 -2.34
N ASP A 30 13.85 -3.32 -3.12
CA ASP A 30 13.51 -2.38 -4.17
C ASP A 30 12.62 -3.00 -5.25
N ASN A 31 12.98 -4.20 -5.73
CA ASN A 31 12.18 -4.95 -6.70
C ASN A 31 10.81 -5.36 -6.16
N LEU A 32 10.72 -5.71 -4.87
CA LEU A 32 9.48 -6.18 -4.25
C LEU A 32 8.53 -5.04 -3.85
N PHE A 33 9.08 -3.92 -3.37
CA PHE A 33 8.30 -2.81 -2.80
C PHE A 33 8.48 -1.51 -3.57
N TRP A 34 9.69 -0.97 -3.63
CA TRP A 34 9.88 0.41 -4.09
C TRP A 34 9.52 0.63 -5.55
N GLN A 35 9.69 -0.36 -6.42
CA GLN A 35 9.22 -0.29 -7.81
C GLN A 35 7.69 -0.18 -7.93
N ARG A 36 6.94 -0.56 -6.89
CA ARG A 36 5.47 -0.44 -6.84
C ARG A 36 5.01 0.90 -6.28
N ASN A 37 5.91 1.68 -5.67
CA ASN A 37 5.54 2.97 -5.11
C ASN A 37 5.01 3.91 -6.20
N GLY A 38 3.83 4.48 -5.98
CA GLY A 38 3.16 5.34 -6.96
C GLY A 38 2.41 4.59 -8.07
N GLN A 39 2.46 3.25 -8.10
CA GLN A 39 1.65 2.48 -9.04
C GLN A 39 0.20 2.35 -8.55
N GLN A 40 -0.73 2.34 -9.51
CA GLN A 40 -2.13 2.05 -9.23
C GLN A 40 -2.31 0.59 -8.81
N LEU A 41 -3.17 0.35 -7.81
CA LEU A 41 -3.53 -1.00 -7.42
C LEU A 41 -4.27 -1.68 -8.59
N HIS A 42 -3.89 -2.92 -8.91
CA HIS A 42 -4.62 -3.71 -9.88
C HIS A 42 -5.92 -4.20 -9.24
N LEU A 43 -7.04 -3.72 -9.74
CA LEU A 43 -8.36 -3.96 -9.18
C LEU A 43 -9.12 -4.99 -10.03
N PRO A 44 -9.97 -5.82 -9.40
CA PRO A 44 -10.87 -6.70 -10.13
C PRO A 44 -11.91 -5.87 -10.90
N HIS A 45 -12.48 -6.46 -11.94
CA HIS A 45 -13.55 -5.81 -12.72
C HIS A 45 -14.80 -5.55 -11.86
N ASP A 46 -15.12 -6.48 -10.97
CA ASP A 46 -16.22 -6.34 -10.02
C ASP A 46 -15.87 -5.31 -8.93
N LYS A 47 -16.56 -4.17 -8.97
CA LYS A 47 -16.37 -3.06 -8.01
C LYS A 47 -16.83 -3.40 -6.60
N SER A 48 -17.68 -4.40 -6.39
CA SER A 48 -18.08 -4.82 -5.04
C SER A 48 -16.92 -5.43 -4.25
N LEU A 49 -15.87 -5.88 -4.93
CA LEU A 49 -14.66 -6.43 -4.33
C LEU A 49 -13.58 -5.38 -4.09
N TRP A 50 -13.84 -4.12 -4.43
CA TRP A 50 -12.85 -3.06 -4.22
C TRP A 50 -12.69 -2.76 -2.73
N PRO A 51 -11.49 -2.36 -2.30
CA PRO A 51 -11.29 -1.86 -0.95
C PRO A 51 -12.23 -0.67 -0.70
N THR A 52 -13.00 -0.73 0.38
CA THR A 52 -13.85 0.41 0.74
C THR A 52 -12.99 1.58 1.21
N GLU A 53 -13.40 2.79 0.85
CA GLU A 53 -12.69 4.02 1.24
C GLU A 53 -12.51 4.12 2.76
N GLN A 54 -13.52 3.69 3.53
CA GLN A 54 -13.48 3.68 4.98
C GLN A 54 -12.29 2.88 5.53
N TYR A 55 -12.07 1.66 5.05
CA TYR A 55 -10.99 0.81 5.55
C TYR A 55 -9.61 1.24 5.04
N VAL A 56 -9.53 1.73 3.80
CA VAL A 56 -8.29 2.34 3.27
C VAL A 56 -7.91 3.56 4.09
N GLY A 57 -8.87 4.46 4.35
CA GLY A 57 -8.68 5.65 5.16
C GLY A 57 -8.28 5.34 6.61
N TRP A 58 -8.86 4.30 7.21
CA TRP A 58 -8.47 3.84 8.54
C TRP A 58 -7.04 3.29 8.55
N HIS A 59 -6.70 2.37 7.64
CA HIS A 59 -5.35 1.78 7.57
C HIS A 59 -4.29 2.85 7.36
N ARG A 60 -4.53 3.81 6.45
CA ARG A 60 -3.63 4.94 6.21
C ARG A 60 -3.39 5.79 7.46
N LYS A 61 -4.41 5.98 8.30
CA LYS A 61 -4.32 6.81 9.52
C LYS A 61 -3.71 6.07 10.71
N GLN A 62 -3.96 4.77 10.82
CA GLN A 62 -3.64 4.01 12.04
C GLN A 62 -2.43 3.11 11.89
N ILE A 63 -2.19 2.57 10.70
CA ILE A 63 -1.23 1.50 10.46
C ILE A 63 -0.08 1.98 9.57
N PHE A 64 -0.39 2.62 8.44
CA PHE A 64 0.64 3.08 7.49
C PHE A 64 1.58 4.09 8.15
N LYS A 65 2.88 3.81 8.07
CA LYS A 65 3.94 4.66 8.63
C LYS A 65 4.47 5.56 7.53
N ALA A 66 4.00 6.81 7.47
CA ALA A 66 4.51 7.80 6.53
C ALA A 66 6.02 8.02 6.70
#